data_AF-A0A5K0VM36-F1
#
_entry.id   AF-A0A5K0VM36-F1
#
_cell.length_a   1.000
_cell.length_b   1.000
_cell.length_c   1.000
_cell.angle_alpha   90.00
_cell.angle_beta   90.00
_cell.angle_gamma   90.00
#
_symmetry.space_group_name_H-M   'P 1'
#
loop_
_entity.id
_entity.type
_entity.pdbx_description
1 polymer ?
#
loop_
_entity_poly.entity_id
_entity_poly.type
_entity_poly.pdbx_seq_one_letter_code
_entity_poly.pdbx_strand_id
1 'polypeptide(L)'
;KLRLLEGYDTDKMITSSGRKVGVKKSPVFYIGKPPNGPKTNWIMHEYRVLLDGENGSFPEKKEPTRVSGNAARFFSRSQRERERLYITQYSD
;
A
#
# COMPACT_ATOMS: atom_id res chain seq x y z
N LYS A 1 16.85 11.65 3.49
CA LYS A 1 16.23 10.64 2.58
C LYS A 1 15.27 9.78 3.39
N LEU A 2 13.99 9.74 3.03
CA LEU A 2 13.02 8.79 3.61
C LEU A 2 13.31 7.40 3.03
N ARG A 3 13.24 6.35 3.86
CA ARG A 3 13.25 4.97 3.38
C ARG A 3 11.92 4.32 3.73
N LEU A 4 11.34 3.64 2.75
CA LEU A 4 10.24 2.73 2.95
C LEU A 4 10.78 1.50 3.67
N LEU A 5 10.24 1.20 4.84
CA LEU A 5 10.37 -0.14 5.38
C LEU A 5 9.10 -0.89 5.01
N GLU A 6 9.27 -2.08 4.46
CA GLU A 6 8.24 -3.10 4.29
C GLU A 6 7.80 -3.68 5.65
N GLY A 7 7.66 -2.83 6.67
CA GLY A 7 6.89 -3.14 7.86
C GLY A 7 5.44 -2.98 7.49
N TYR A 8 4.88 -3.97 6.80
CA TYR A 8 3.47 -4.00 6.46
C TYR A 8 2.68 -4.17 7.76
N ASP A 9 1.82 -3.20 8.05
CA ASP A 9 0.66 -3.43 8.93
C ASP A 9 -0.31 -4.33 8.14
N THR A 10 0.09 -5.61 8.00
CA THR A 10 -0.52 -6.74 7.27
C THR A 10 -1.26 -6.39 5.97
N ASP A 11 -0.79 -6.91 4.83
CA ASP A 11 -1.50 -6.81 3.55
C ASP A 11 -2.98 -7.22 3.70
N LYS A 12 -3.90 -6.33 3.28
CA LYS A 12 -5.35 -6.55 3.43
C LYS A 12 -6.00 -6.85 2.08
N MET A 13 -6.79 -7.94 2.04
CA MET A 13 -7.63 -8.24 0.88
C MET A 13 -8.75 -7.21 0.75
N ILE A 14 -8.99 -6.75 -0.47
CA ILE A 14 -10.14 -5.93 -0.83
C ILE A 14 -11.13 -6.84 -1.56
N THR A 15 -12.32 -6.98 -0.99
CA THR A 15 -13.43 -7.70 -1.61
C THR A 15 -14.54 -6.74 -2.02
N SER A 16 -15.17 -7.01 -3.16
CA SER A 16 -16.35 -6.32 -3.64
C SER A 16 -17.32 -7.35 -4.22
N SER A 17 -18.58 -7.31 -3.78
CA SER A 17 -19.62 -8.27 -4.21
C SER A 17 -19.19 -9.74 -4.07
N GLY A 18 -18.50 -10.08 -2.99
CA GLY A 18 -18.00 -11.44 -2.72
C GLY A 18 -16.79 -11.87 -3.57
N ARG A 19 -16.27 -11.00 -4.44
CA ARG A 19 -15.09 -11.25 -5.26
C ARG A 19 -13.88 -10.50 -4.73
N LYS A 20 -12.72 -11.11 -4.85
CA LYS A 20 -11.43 -10.48 -4.58
C LYS A 20 -11.11 -9.51 -5.73
N VAL A 21 -10.91 -8.23 -5.42
CA VAL A 21 -10.68 -7.19 -6.43
C VAL A 21 -9.33 -6.50 -6.30
N GLY A 22 -8.65 -6.65 -5.17
CA GLY A 22 -7.40 -5.96 -4.95
C GLY A 22 -6.74 -6.24 -3.61
N VAL A 23 -5.56 -5.67 -3.43
CA VAL A 23 -4.80 -5.73 -2.18
C VAL A 23 -4.45 -4.33 -1.73
N LYS A 24 -4.54 -4.09 -0.42
CA LYS A 24 -4.05 -2.86 0.23
C LYS A 24 -2.82 -3.16 1.07
N LYS A 25 -1.67 -2.55 0.71
CA LYS A 25 -0.46 -2.51 1.53
C LYS A 25 -0.40 -1.19 2.28
N SER A 26 0.06 -1.20 3.53
CA SER A 26 0.12 0.00 4.39
C SER A 26 1.51 0.22 5.02
N PRO A 27 2.54 0.50 4.22
CA PRO A 27 3.89 0.71 4.74
C PRO A 27 4.02 2.03 5.53
N VAL A 28 5.01 2.06 6.43
CA VAL A 28 5.36 3.26 7.22
C VAL A 28 6.76 3.75 6.85
N PHE A 29 6.95 5.06 6.84
CA PHE A 29 8.23 5.69 6.54
C PHE A 29 9.06 5.95 7.80
N TYR A 30 10.38 5.78 7.65
CA TYR A 30 11.38 6.11 8.66
C TYR A 30 12.36 7.15 8.10
N ILE A 31 12.85 8.04 8.97
CA ILE A 31 13.93 8.97 8.61
C ILE A 31 15.26 8.22 8.71
N GLY A 32 16.09 8.27 7.67
CA GLY A 32 17.44 7.71 7.71
C GLY A 32 17.50 6.22 7.38
N LYS A 33 18.45 5.50 7.99
CA LYS A 33 18.66 4.06 7.74
C LYS A 33 18.00 3.23 8.84
N PRO A 34 17.06 2.34 8.48
CA PRO A 34 16.56 1.31 9.38
C PRO A 34 17.66 0.43 9.98
N PRO A 35 17.48 -0.13 11.18
CA PRO A 35 16.33 0.07 12.10
C PRO A 35 16.45 1.35 12.96
N ASN A 36 17.56 2.07 12.87
CA ASN A 36 17.95 3.14 13.82
C ASN A 36 17.34 4.53 13.53
N GLY A 37 16.46 4.62 12.53
CA GLY A 37 15.78 5.85 12.17
C GLY A 37 14.48 6.03 12.97
N PRO A 38 14.08 7.26 13.36
CA PRO A 38 12.78 7.44 13.99
C PRO A 38 11.65 7.16 12.97
N LYS A 39 10.62 6.45 13.44
CA LYS A 39 9.36 6.26 12.71
C LYS A 39 8.72 7.63 12.47
N THR A 40 8.28 7.88 11.24
CA THR A 40 7.56 9.11 10.92
C THR A 40 6.05 8.95 11.07
N ASN A 41 5.34 10.07 11.08
CA ASN A 41 3.88 10.09 10.99
C ASN A 41 3.36 9.95 9.56
N TRP A 42 4.24 9.85 8.56
CA TRP A 42 3.86 9.65 7.17
C TRP A 42 3.44 8.21 6.93
N ILE A 43 2.30 8.05 6.26
CA ILE A 43 1.71 6.77 5.88
C ILE A 43 1.47 6.79 4.38
N MET A 44 1.71 5.65 3.73
CA MET A 44 1.21 5.36 2.39
C MET A 44 0.24 4.19 2.49
N HIS A 45 -0.88 4.30 1.79
CA HIS A 45 -1.68 3.15 1.41
C HIS A 45 -1.47 2.88 -0.07
N GLU A 46 -0.93 1.73 -0.41
CA GLU A 46 -0.81 1.25 -1.78
C GLU A 46 -1.94 0.28 -2.05
N TYR A 47 -2.66 0.49 -3.15
CA TYR A 47 -3.76 -0.33 -3.63
C TYR A 47 -3.35 -0.93 -4.96
N ARG A 48 -3.51 -2.24 -5.10
CA ARG A 48 -3.30 -2.96 -6.35
C ARG A 48 -4.59 -3.63 -6.76
N VAL A 49 -5.06 -3.33 -7.96
CA VAL A 49 -6.25 -3.95 -8.55
C VAL A 49 -5.80 -5.25 -9.23
N LEU A 50 -6.50 -6.33 -8.94
CA LEU A 50 -6.23 -7.63 -9.57
C LEU A 50 -6.94 -7.69 -10.93
N LEU A 51 -6.39 -8.45 -11.88
CA LEU A 51 -7.12 -8.78 -13.10
C LEU A 51 -8.25 -9.77 -12.79
N ASP A 52 -9.35 -9.62 -13.52
CA ASP A 52 -10.46 -10.57 -13.47
C ASP A 52 -9.97 -11.99 -13.79
N GLY A 53 -10.24 -12.93 -12.89
CA GLY A 53 -9.82 -14.34 -13.03
C GLY A 53 -8.75 -14.78 -12.03
N GLU A 54 -8.04 -13.85 -11.37
CA GLU A 54 -7.19 -14.20 -10.22
C GLU A 54 -8.03 -14.34 -8.94
N ASN A 55 -8.82 -15.42 -8.85
CA ASN A 55 -9.42 -15.89 -7.59
C ASN A 55 -8.36 -16.47 -6.61
N GLY A 56 -7.08 -16.43 -7.02
CA GLY A 56 -5.94 -17.10 -6.43
C GLY A 56 -5.81 -16.85 -4.94
N SER A 57 -5.46 -17.93 -4.24
CA SER A 57 -4.86 -17.88 -2.90
C SER A 57 -3.77 -16.81 -2.87
N PHE A 58 -3.82 -15.95 -1.86
CA PHE A 58 -2.71 -15.05 -1.57
C PHE A 58 -1.42 -15.85 -1.51
N PRO A 59 -0.44 -15.60 -2.39
CA PRO A 59 0.90 -16.04 -2.07
C PRO A 59 1.37 -15.15 -0.91
N GLU A 60 1.45 -15.73 0.28
CA GLU A 60 2.01 -15.10 1.49
C GLU A 60 3.43 -14.54 1.26
N LYS A 61 4.06 -14.85 0.10
CA LYS A 61 5.44 -14.51 -0.26
C LYS A 61 5.71 -14.19 -1.73
N LYS A 62 4.70 -13.95 -2.60
CA LYS A 62 4.97 -13.53 -4.01
C LYS A 62 4.12 -12.32 -4.39
N GLU A 63 4.70 -11.41 -5.17
CA GLU A 63 3.93 -10.34 -5.80
C GLU A 63 2.83 -10.95 -6.70
N PRO A 64 1.60 -10.40 -6.72
CA PRO A 64 0.57 -10.85 -7.66
C PRO A 64 1.13 -10.75 -9.08
N THR A 65 0.99 -11.82 -9.86
CA THR A 65 1.71 -11.99 -11.13
C THR A 65 1.18 -11.03 -12.20
N ARG A 66 -0.06 -10.55 -12.08
CA ARG A 66 -0.65 -9.57 -12.99
C ARG A 66 -1.59 -8.60 -12.25
N VAL A 67 -1.29 -7.30 -12.30
CA VAL A 67 -2.13 -6.23 -11.75
C VAL A 67 -2.78 -5.47 -12.90
N SER A 68 -4.04 -5.07 -12.74
CA SER A 68 -4.77 -4.26 -13.73
C SER A 68 -4.61 -2.75 -13.51
N GLY A 69 -4.12 -2.38 -12.33
CA GLY A 69 -3.79 -1.00 -11.98
C GLY A 69 -3.31 -0.86 -10.55
N ASN A 70 -2.76 0.30 -10.25
CA ASN A 70 -2.30 0.68 -8.92
C ASN A 70 -2.77 2.09 -8.55
N ALA A 71 -2.96 2.30 -7.25
CA ALA A 71 -3.20 3.61 -6.68
C ALA A 71 -2.45 3.75 -5.36
N ALA A 72 -1.93 4.93 -5.08
CA ALA A 72 -1.35 5.24 -3.77
C ALA A 72 -2.10 6.39 -3.11
N ARG A 73 -2.20 6.37 -1.79
CA ARG A 73 -2.65 7.49 -0.95
C ARG A 73 -1.59 7.76 0.10
N PHE A 74 -1.04 8.97 0.09
CA PHE A 74 -0.10 9.45 1.09
C PHE A 74 -0.80 10.38 2.09
N PHE A 75 -0.50 10.28 3.38
CA PHE A 75 -1.04 11.19 4.40
C PHE A 75 -0.19 11.18 5.67
N SER A 76 -0.36 12.21 6.52
CA SER A 76 0.26 12.30 7.85
C SER A 76 -0.77 11.98 8.93
N ARG A 77 -0.39 11.22 9.97
CA ARG A 77 -1.26 10.92 11.14
C ARG A 77 -1.48 12.13 12.07
N SER A 78 -0.74 13.22 11.89
CA SER A 78 -0.89 14.43 12.72
C SER A 78 -2.14 15.22 12.31
N GLN A 79 -3.15 15.28 13.19
CA GLN A 79 -4.45 15.95 13.01
C GLN A 79 -4.39 17.43 12.61
N ARG A 80 -3.24 18.10 12.68
CA ARG A 80 -3.11 19.54 12.37
C ARG A 80 -2.94 19.88 10.90
N GLU A 81 -2.49 18.93 10.08
CA GLU A 81 -2.26 19.19 8.66
C GLU A 81 -3.19 18.35 7.82
N ARG A 82 -4.19 19.03 7.24
CA ARG A 82 -5.21 18.55 6.31
C ARG A 82 -4.73 17.37 5.48
N GLU A 83 -5.54 16.31 5.46
CA GLU A 83 -5.35 15.13 4.61
C GLU A 83 -5.10 15.56 3.15
N ARG A 84 -3.83 15.60 2.72
CA ARG A 84 -3.49 15.81 1.31
C ARG A 84 -3.46 14.48 0.61
N LEU A 85 -4.54 14.17 -0.11
CA LEU A 85 -4.63 13.00 -0.95
C LEU A 85 -3.80 13.23 -2.23
N TYR A 86 -2.70 12.51 -2.36
CA TYR A 86 -1.99 12.38 -3.64
C TYR A 86 -2.36 11.03 -4.25
N ILE A 87 -3.19 11.02 -5.29
CA ILE A 87 -3.44 9.84 -6.11
C ILE A 87 -2.49 9.89 -7.31
N THR A 88 -1.74 8.82 -7.53
CA THR A 88 -1.05 8.56 -8.79
C THR A 88 -1.66 7.29 -9.37
N GLN A 89 -2.23 7.39 -10.57
CA GLN A 89 -2.59 6.23 -11.38
C GLN A 89 -1.43 6.00 -12.35
N TYR A 90 -0.93 4.78 -12.42
CA TYR A 90 -0.10 4.35 -13.54
C TYR A 90 -0.94 3.36 -14.37
N SER A 91 -1.06 3.63 -15.66
CA SER A 91 -1.38 2.63 -16.67
C SER A 91 -0.08 2.14 -17.26
N ASP A 92 0.06 0.82 -17.45
CA ASP A 92 1.05 0.30 -18.40
C ASP A 92 0.73 0.79 -19.83
#